data_AF-A0A8K0K1K7-F1
#
_entry.id   AF-A0A8K0K1K7-F1
#
_cell.length_a   1.000
_cell.length_b   1.000
_cell.length_c   1.000
_cell.angle_alpha   90.00
_cell.angle_beta   90.00
_cell.angle_gamma   90.00
#
_symmetry.space_group_name_H-M   'P 1'
#
loop_
_entity.id
_entity.type
_entity.pdbx_description
1 polymer ?
#
loop_
_entity_poly.entity_id
_entity_poly.type
_entity_poly.pdbx_seq_one_letter_code
_entity_poly.pdbx_strand_id
1 'polypeptide(L)'
;MISRIILTLRSKAPVILRRNIGVCAPALQKATDPIQQLFLDKVREYGQKSKSAGGKLVEPSPDIERELKNELDKVAQQYGGAAGEDMTKFPEFKFTEPKVDPL
;
A
#
# COMPACT_ATOMS: atom_id res chain seq x y z
N MET A 1 47.10 4.81 5.87
CA MET A 1 45.98 5.77 5.72
C MET A 1 44.75 5.35 6.55
N ILE A 2 44.30 4.10 6.44
CA ILE A 2 43.11 3.55 7.12
C ILE A 2 43.18 3.62 8.65
N SER A 3 44.33 3.32 9.26
CA SER A 3 44.52 3.37 10.72
C SER A 3 44.29 4.77 11.33
N ARG A 4 44.64 5.85 10.61
CA ARG A 4 44.38 7.22 11.06
C ARG A 4 42.91 7.58 11.02
N ILE A 5 42.18 7.10 10.02
CA ILE A 5 40.72 7.28 9.89
C ILE A 5 39.98 6.56 11.03
N ILE A 6 40.40 5.33 11.36
CA ILE A 6 39.82 4.58 12.48
C ILE A 6 40.08 5.29 13.81
N LEU A 7 41.29 5.83 14.01
CA LEU A 7 41.65 6.53 15.24
C LEU A 7 40.89 7.86 15.42
N THR A 8 40.72 8.63 14.33
CA THR A 8 39.93 9.88 14.36
C THR A 8 38.44 9.62 14.53
N LEU A 9 37.92 8.54 13.94
CA LEU A 9 36.52 8.14 14.15
C LEU A 9 36.29 7.74 15.61
N ARG A 10 37.20 6.94 16.21
CA ARG A 10 37.10 6.49 17.60
C ARG A 10 37.12 7.65 18.60
N SER A 11 37.91 8.69 18.36
CA SER A 11 37.98 9.85 19.26
C SER A 11 36.80 10.81 19.13
N LYS A 12 36.23 10.96 17.92
CA LYS A 12 35.13 11.90 17.67
C LYS A 12 33.72 11.30 17.79
N ALA A 13 33.58 9.98 17.65
CA ALA A 13 32.31 9.28 17.80
C ALA A 13 31.56 9.59 19.12
N PRO A 14 32.17 9.53 20.32
CA PRO A 14 31.43 9.80 21.56
C PRO A 14 30.94 11.24 21.67
N VAL A 15 31.66 12.21 21.10
CA VAL A 15 31.25 13.63 21.10
C VAL A 15 30.03 13.84 20.21
N ILE A 16 30.00 13.20 19.04
CA ILE A 16 28.89 13.29 18.10
C ILE A 16 27.64 12.61 18.68
N LEU A 17 27.78 11.42 19.27
CA LEU A 17 26.68 10.69 19.90
C LEU A 17 26.09 11.45 21.11
N ARG A 18 26.92 12.08 21.95
CA ARG A 18 26.46 12.84 23.13
C ARG A 18 25.76 14.15 22.78
N ARG A 19 26.05 14.76 21.63
CA ARG A 19 25.42 16.04 21.23
C ARG A 19 24.13 15.84 20.43
N ASN A 20 23.92 14.66 19.84
CA ASN A 20 22.74 14.34 19.05
C ASN A 20 21.79 13.36 19.78
N ILE A 21 21.70 13.46 21.11
CA ILE A 21 20.84 12.57 21.91
C ILE A 21 19.38 12.66 21.46
N GLY A 22 18.88 13.83 21.04
CA GLY A 22 17.51 13.97 20.53
C GLY A 22 17.24 13.23 19.21
N VAL A 23 18.25 13.07 18.35
CA VAL A 23 18.14 12.31 17.09
C VAL A 23 18.35 10.81 17.32
N CYS A 24 19.26 10.46 18.25
CA CYS A 24 19.52 9.07 18.61
C CYS A 24 18.49 8.49 19.60
N ALA A 25 17.76 9.32 20.36
CA ALA A 25 16.82 8.86 21.39
C ALA A 25 15.69 8.03 20.78
N PRO A 26 14.93 8.48 19.76
CA PRO A 26 13.90 7.65 19.15
C PRO A 26 14.45 6.36 18.52
N ALA A 27 15.68 6.41 18.00
CA ALA A 27 16.35 5.25 17.39
C ALA A 27 16.84 4.21 18.43
N LEU A 28 17.09 4.64 19.67
CA LEU A 28 17.53 3.79 20.78
C LEU A 28 16.40 3.48 21.77
N GLN A 29 15.23 4.08 21.60
CA GLN A 29 14.07 3.87 22.46
C GLN A 29 13.44 2.52 22.12
N LYS A 30 13.72 1.52 22.96
CA LYS A 30 12.82 0.37 23.07
C LYS A 30 11.48 0.90 23.58
N ALA A 31 10.37 0.43 23.01
CA ALA A 31 9.05 0.75 23.54
C ALA A 31 9.02 0.28 25.00
N THR A 32 9.07 1.23 25.94
CA THR A 32 9.19 0.96 27.37
C THR A 32 7.88 0.46 27.95
N ASP A 33 6.76 0.81 27.32
CA ASP A 33 5.42 0.36 27.66
C ASP A 33 5.03 -0.86 26.81
N PRO A 34 4.62 -1.99 27.44
CA PRO A 34 4.06 -3.14 26.75
C PRO A 34 2.99 -2.82 25.69
N ILE A 35 2.16 -1.79 25.92
CA ILE A 35 1.12 -1.38 24.96
C ILE A 35 1.74 -0.79 23.68
N GLN A 36 2.76 0.04 23.82
CA GLN A 36 3.47 0.62 22.68
C GLN A 36 4.20 -0.46 21.87
N GLN A 37 4.76 -1.45 22.56
CA GLN A 37 5.40 -2.60 21.92
C GLN A 37 4.39 -3.43 21.12
N LEU A 38 3.21 -3.72 21.70
CA LEU A 38 2.12 -4.42 21.01
C LEU A 38 1.65 -3.66 19.77
N PHE A 39 1.53 -2.33 19.85
CA PHE A 39 1.18 -1.51 18.70
C PHE A 39 2.22 -1.65 17.58
N LEU A 40 3.52 -1.50 17.89
CA LEU A 40 4.58 -1.63 16.90
C LEU A 40 4.64 -3.03 16.29
N ASP A 41 4.43 -4.07 17.10
CA ASP A 41 4.42 -5.44 16.64
C ASP A 41 3.25 -5.71 15.69
N LYS A 42 2.05 -5.16 15.97
CA LYS A 42 0.91 -5.25 15.06
C LYS A 42 1.08 -4.46 13.77
N VAL A 43 1.70 -3.28 13.84
CA VAL A 43 2.04 -2.50 12.63
C VAL A 43 3.05 -3.26 11.76
N ARG A 44 4.07 -3.87 12.37
CA ARG A 44 5.07 -4.67 11.64
C ARG A 44 4.46 -5.94 11.05
N GLU A 45 3.65 -6.65 11.83
CA GLU A 45 2.93 -7.85 11.39
C GLU A 45 2.06 -7.54 10.16
N TYR A 46 1.22 -6.51 10.25
CA TYR A 46 0.39 -6.08 9.12
C TYR A 46 1.25 -5.62 7.93
N GLY A 47 2.33 -4.87 8.18
CA GLY A 47 3.24 -4.41 7.13
C GLY A 47 3.95 -5.53 6.38
N GLN A 48 4.22 -6.67 7.03
CA GLN A 48 4.72 -7.87 6.37
C GLN A 48 3.61 -8.53 5.54
N LYS A 49 2.44 -8.73 6.14
CA LYS A 49 1.28 -9.35 5.48
C LYS A 49 0.83 -8.56 4.25
N SER A 50 0.80 -7.23 4.31
CA SER A 50 0.41 -6.39 3.16
C SER A 50 1.41 -6.43 2.02
N LYS A 51 2.72 -6.48 2.32
CA LYS A 51 3.78 -6.66 1.32
C LYS A 51 3.66 -8.03 0.65
N SER A 52 3.40 -9.09 1.42
CA SER A 52 3.16 -10.43 0.89
C SER A 52 1.90 -10.51 0.02
N ALA A 53 0.84 -9.76 0.38
CA ALA A 53 -0.38 -9.69 -0.40
C ALA A 53 -0.21 -8.93 -1.73
N GLY A 54 0.83 -8.09 -1.88
CA GLY A 54 1.19 -7.47 -3.15
C GLY A 54 0.11 -6.57 -3.75
N GLY A 55 -0.67 -5.89 -2.90
CA GLY A 55 -1.79 -5.04 -3.31
C GLY A 55 -3.13 -5.76 -3.40
N LYS A 56 -3.18 -7.07 -3.14
CA LYS A 56 -4.42 -7.81 -2.92
C LYS A 56 -4.90 -7.65 -1.47
N LEU A 57 -6.11 -8.15 -1.20
CA LEU A 57 -6.62 -8.24 0.16
C LEU A 57 -5.64 -9.04 1.03
N VAL A 58 -5.47 -8.61 2.28
CA VAL A 58 -4.60 -9.27 3.24
C VAL A 58 -5.36 -10.46 3.84
N GLU A 59 -4.84 -11.68 3.63
CA GLU A 59 -5.40 -12.93 4.16
C GLU A 59 -6.92 -13.08 3.94
N PRO A 60 -7.45 -12.94 2.71
CA PRO A 60 -8.88 -13.03 2.47
C PRO A 60 -9.37 -14.47 2.67
N SER A 61 -10.56 -14.59 3.26
CA SER A 61 -11.31 -15.85 3.22
C SER A 61 -11.82 -16.10 1.78
N PRO A 62 -11.94 -17.36 1.32
CA PRO A 62 -12.56 -17.68 0.04
C PRO A 62 -13.96 -17.05 -0.15
N ASP A 63 -14.69 -16.87 0.95
CA ASP A 63 -15.99 -16.22 0.92
C ASP A 63 -15.92 -14.73 0.56
N ILE A 64 -14.92 -14.01 1.07
CA ILE A 64 -14.70 -12.58 0.76
C ILE A 64 -14.26 -12.41 -0.69
N GLU A 65 -13.41 -13.31 -1.20
CA GLU A 65 -13.00 -13.25 -2.62
C GLU A 65 -14.19 -13.48 -3.56
N ARG A 66 -15.07 -14.42 -3.19
CA ARG A 66 -16.32 -14.69 -3.92
C ARG A 66 -17.28 -13.51 -3.86
N GLU A 67 -17.46 -12.90 -2.69
CA GLU A 67 -18.29 -11.71 -2.54
C GLU A 67 -17.74 -10.54 -3.37
N LEU A 68 -16.43 -10.28 -3.30
CA LEU A 68 -15.78 -9.25 -4.11
C LEU A 68 -16.04 -9.46 -5.61
N LYS A 69 -15.89 -10.70 -6.09
CA LYS A 69 -16.16 -11.03 -7.49
C LYS A 69 -17.62 -10.76 -7.86
N ASN A 70 -18.56 -11.22 -7.02
CA ASN A 70 -19.98 -11.02 -7.26
C ASN A 70 -20.37 -9.53 -7.29
N GLU A 71 -19.82 -8.71 -6.40
CA GLU A 71 -20.07 -7.27 -6.40
C GLU A 71 -19.47 -6.57 -7.62
N LEU A 72 -18.26 -6.96 -8.05
CA LEU A 72 -17.67 -6.46 -9.29
C LEU A 72 -18.51 -6.83 -10.53
N ASP A 73 -19.03 -8.06 -10.59
CA ASP A 73 -19.89 -8.51 -11.68
C ASP A 73 -21.22 -7.74 -11.72
N LYS A 74 -21.83 -7.46 -10.56
CA LYS A 74 -23.04 -6.63 -10.46
C LYS A 74 -22.79 -5.21 -10.97
N VAL A 75 -21.69 -4.59 -10.56
CA VAL A 75 -21.31 -3.24 -11.01
C VAL A 75 -21.08 -3.23 -12.52
N ALA A 76 -20.35 -4.20 -13.04
CA ALA A 76 -20.11 -4.33 -14.48
C ALA A 76 -21.42 -4.44 -15.28
N GLN A 77 -22.37 -5.26 -14.82
CA GLN A 77 -23.68 -5.39 -15.46
C GLN A 77 -24.49 -4.09 -15.42
N GLN A 78 -24.47 -3.35 -14.31
CA GLN A 78 -25.23 -2.11 -14.14
C GLN A 78 -24.73 -0.98 -15.06
N TYR A 79 -23.41 -0.91 -15.28
CA TYR A 79 -22.79 0.20 -16.00
C TYR A 79 -22.31 -0.18 -17.42
N GLY A 80 -22.82 -1.29 -17.96
CA GLY A 80 -22.58 -1.69 -19.35
C GLY A 80 -21.24 -2.36 -19.61
N GLY A 81 -20.42 -2.63 -18.59
CA GLY A 81 -19.16 -3.38 -18.70
C GLY A 81 -19.37 -4.90 -18.87
N ALA A 82 -20.34 -5.33 -19.66
CA ALA A 82 -20.66 -6.74 -19.85
C ALA A 82 -19.47 -7.53 -20.43
N ALA A 83 -19.51 -8.85 -20.29
CA ALA A 83 -18.42 -9.75 -20.65
C ALA A 83 -17.88 -9.51 -22.08
N GLY A 84 -16.70 -8.91 -22.17
CA GLY A 84 -16.01 -8.63 -23.43
C GLY A 84 -15.79 -7.15 -23.73
N GLU A 85 -16.46 -6.23 -23.02
CA GLU A 85 -16.25 -4.79 -23.17
C GLU A 85 -15.08 -4.30 -22.31
N ASP A 86 -14.13 -3.63 -22.96
CA ASP A 86 -12.98 -3.05 -22.31
C ASP A 86 -13.35 -1.69 -21.72
N MET A 87 -13.63 -1.64 -20.42
CA MET A 87 -14.00 -0.40 -19.72
C MET A 87 -12.90 0.66 -19.69
N THR A 88 -11.66 0.33 -20.11
CA THR A 88 -10.59 1.32 -20.26
C THR A 88 -10.67 2.08 -21.59
N LYS A 89 -11.43 1.56 -22.55
CA LYS A 89 -11.64 2.18 -23.85
C LYS A 89 -12.90 3.02 -23.85
N PHE A 90 -12.80 4.17 -24.50
CA PHE A 90 -13.94 5.04 -24.73
C PHE A 90 -14.89 4.40 -25.77
N PRO A 91 -16.22 4.50 -25.60
CA PRO A 91 -17.17 3.87 -26.52
C PRO A 91 -17.16 4.50 -27.91
N GLU A 92 -17.41 3.68 -28.93
CA GLU A 92 -17.63 4.15 -30.30
C GLU A 92 -19.10 4.55 -30.48
N PHE A 93 -19.33 5.80 -30.89
CA PHE A 93 -20.67 6.29 -31.18
C PHE A 93 -20.99 6.13 -32.66
N LYS A 94 -22.05 5.37 -32.97
CA LYS A 94 -22.63 5.28 -34.31
C LYS A 94 -24.00 5.96 -34.30
N PHE A 95 -24.10 7.06 -35.02
CA PHE A 95 -25.34 7.80 -35.18
C PHE A 95 -26.05 7.32 -36.45
N THR A 96 -27.22 6.70 -36.30
CA THR A 96 -28.09 6.36 -37.44
C THR A 96 -28.93 7.57 -37.83
N GLU A 97 -29.13 7.78 -39.12
CA GLU A 97 -29.97 8.88 -39.61
C GLU A 97 -31.43 8.71 -39.12
N PRO A 98 -32.07 9.80 -38.65
CA PRO A 98 -33.46 9.75 -38.23
C PRO A 98 -34.37 9.47 -39.44
N LYS A 99 -35.25 8.48 -39.32
CA LYS A 99 -36.31 8.27 -40.30
C LYS A 99 -37.36 9.34 -40.12
N VAL A 100 -37.52 10.21 -41.11
CA VAL A 100 -38.59 11.19 -41.16
C VAL A 100 -39.83 10.49 -41.72
N ASP A 101 -40.90 10.44 -40.94
CA ASP A 101 -42.20 9.95 -41.45
C ASP A 101 -42.74 10.98 -42.45
N PRO A 102 -43.13 10.55 -43.67
CA PRO A 102 -43.76 11.45 -44.63
C PRO A 102 -45.13 11.91 -44.11
N LEU A 103 -45.37 13.23 -44.18
CA LEU A 103 -46.62 13.90 -43.83
C LEU A 103 -47.79 13.49 -44.72
#